data_AF-A0A919J053-F1
#
_entry.id   AF-A0A919J053-F1
#
_cell.length_a   1.000
_cell.length_b   1.000
_cell.length_c   1.000
_cell.angle_alpha   90.00
_cell.angle_beta   90.00
_cell.angle_gamma   90.00
#
_symmetry.space_group_name_H-M   'P 1'
#
loop_
_entity.id
_entity.type
_entity.pdbx_description
1 polymer ?
#
loop_
_entity_poly.entity_id
_entity_poly.type
_entity_poly.pdbx_seq_one_letter_code
_entity_poly.pdbx_strand_id
1 'polypeptide(L)'
;MFPGMAIAAQSVQPRGHSAQWWAQFPAVSEKFDAASITEALADVIIPKIPSPLLRREAEIAAEVVVLQLNRPQSEELAGRAMKAVHRLVATVERLTERATGEETGTEAAYALCHALSGRWGEAAAEVEPLVGTKALLMAFVKALRLERFDNTLTVRLLRAGQSPQIAVQAGLVVGRYAWWPDWLIKVVTERALAGRLDEETITALDQCAYAELSPAQAKMARRLLNGDATVVDGAALRLETLGEPVAAAKLREGDLTAVALAARLIPL
;
A
#
# COMPACT_ATOMS: atom_id res chain seq x y z
N MET A 1 -40.22 13.30 -40.16
CA MET A 1 -39.94 13.94 -38.87
C MET A 1 -39.56 12.84 -37.90
N PHE A 2 -38.27 12.50 -37.83
CA PHE A 2 -37.73 11.49 -36.91
C PHE A 2 -36.73 12.21 -35.99
N PRO A 3 -36.94 12.20 -34.66
CA PRO A 3 -36.04 12.88 -33.74
C PRO A 3 -34.73 12.09 -33.63
N GLY A 4 -33.62 12.79 -33.88
CA GLY A 4 -32.27 12.25 -33.76
C GLY A 4 -31.94 11.86 -32.32
N MET A 5 -31.64 10.59 -32.12
CA MET A 5 -30.94 10.11 -30.92
C MET A 5 -29.51 10.62 -30.98
N ALA A 6 -29.22 11.64 -30.18
CA ALA A 6 -27.86 11.98 -29.81
C ALA A 6 -27.26 10.81 -29.05
N ILE A 7 -26.30 10.12 -29.68
CA ILE A 7 -25.43 9.16 -28.99
C ILE A 7 -24.56 10.01 -28.07
N ALA A 8 -24.91 10.05 -26.79
CA ALA A 8 -24.05 10.61 -25.76
C ALA A 8 -22.72 9.85 -25.82
N ALA A 9 -21.64 10.57 -26.15
CA ALA A 9 -20.29 10.07 -26.05
C ALA A 9 -20.08 9.56 -24.62
N GLN A 10 -19.96 8.24 -24.48
CA GLN A 10 -19.53 7.64 -23.22
C GLN A 10 -18.14 8.20 -22.94
N SER A 11 -18.04 9.09 -21.95
CA SER A 11 -16.77 9.51 -21.38
C SER A 11 -16.07 8.24 -20.90
N VAL A 12 -15.01 7.85 -21.60
CA VAL A 12 -14.14 6.73 -21.18
C VAL A 12 -13.61 7.09 -19.80
N GLN A 13 -14.17 6.48 -18.75
CA GLN A 13 -13.60 6.59 -17.42
C GLN A 13 -12.17 6.08 -17.49
N PRO A 14 -11.17 6.84 -17.01
CA PRO A 14 -9.80 6.36 -17.00
C PRO A 14 -9.76 5.08 -16.17
N ARG A 15 -9.27 3.98 -16.76
CA ARG A 15 -9.15 2.65 -16.12
C ARG A 15 -8.06 2.60 -15.02
N GLY A 16 -7.65 3.75 -14.49
CA GLY A 16 -6.54 3.92 -13.56
C GLY A 16 -6.82 4.99 -12.51
N HIS A 17 -5.89 5.12 -11.58
CA HIS A 17 -5.93 6.10 -10.51
C HIS A 17 -5.52 7.48 -11.03
N SER A 18 -6.14 8.54 -10.51
CA SER A 18 -5.79 9.91 -10.88
C SER A 18 -4.43 10.32 -10.32
N ALA A 19 -3.80 11.34 -10.91
CA ALA A 19 -2.56 11.92 -10.40
C ALA A 19 -2.69 12.41 -8.94
N GLN A 20 -3.86 12.96 -8.59
CA GLN A 20 -4.17 13.39 -7.22
C GLN A 20 -4.22 12.22 -6.24
N TRP A 21 -4.66 11.04 -6.68
CA TRP A 21 -4.67 9.84 -5.84
C TRP A 21 -3.24 9.37 -5.54
N TRP A 22 -2.38 9.29 -6.55
CA TRP A 22 -0.97 8.94 -6.38
C TRP A 22 -0.18 9.98 -5.57
N ALA A 23 -0.53 11.26 -5.70
CA ALA A 23 0.08 12.35 -4.96
C ALA A 23 -0.20 12.32 -3.43
N GLN A 24 -1.06 11.42 -2.95
CA GLN A 24 -1.29 11.26 -1.51
C GLN A 24 -0.11 10.60 -0.80
N PHE A 25 0.62 9.68 -1.43
CA PHE A 25 1.66 8.89 -0.76
C PHE A 25 2.78 9.72 -0.09
N PRO A 26 3.33 10.77 -0.72
CA PRO A 26 4.30 11.64 -0.05
C PRO A 26 3.76 12.31 1.22
N ALA A 27 2.44 12.59 1.28
CA ALA A 27 1.81 13.22 2.43
C ALA A 27 1.47 12.22 3.55
N VAL A 28 1.43 10.92 3.25
CA VAL A 28 1.09 9.86 4.23
C VAL A 28 2.28 9.50 5.13
N SER A 29 3.52 9.79 4.71
CA SER A 29 4.73 9.46 5.47
C SER A 29 5.81 10.54 5.34
N GLU A 30 6.32 11.03 6.47
CA GLU A 30 7.49 11.91 6.52
C GLU A 30 8.78 11.22 6.04
N LYS A 31 8.79 9.88 5.99
CA LYS A 31 9.93 9.07 5.53
C LYS A 31 9.87 8.76 4.03
N PHE A 32 8.98 9.41 3.27
CA PHE A 32 8.87 9.19 1.83
C PHE A 32 10.17 9.56 1.11
N ASP A 33 10.78 8.57 0.46
CA ASP A 33 12.11 8.69 -0.15
C ASP A 33 11.99 8.98 -1.66
N ALA A 34 12.23 10.25 -2.00
CA ALA A 34 12.22 10.78 -3.35
C ALA A 34 13.15 10.01 -4.31
N ALA A 35 14.34 9.63 -3.86
CA ALA A 35 15.29 8.89 -4.69
C ALA A 35 14.74 7.49 -5.01
N SER A 36 14.26 6.79 -3.98
CA SER A 36 13.68 5.44 -4.15
C SER A 36 12.47 5.41 -5.07
N ILE A 37 11.53 6.34 -4.96
CA ILE A 37 10.37 6.34 -5.87
C ILE A 37 10.78 6.67 -7.30
N THR A 38 11.74 7.60 -7.48
CA THR A 38 12.20 8.00 -8.81
C THR A 38 12.92 6.84 -9.50
N GLU A 39 13.78 6.13 -8.77
CA GLU A 39 14.44 4.91 -9.23
C GLU A 39 13.43 3.81 -9.56
N ALA A 40 12.50 3.51 -8.63
CA ALA A 40 11.50 2.46 -8.84
C ALA A 40 10.54 2.76 -10.00
N LEU A 41 10.19 4.02 -10.23
CA LEU A 41 9.42 4.45 -11.41
C LEU A 41 10.27 4.31 -12.69
N ALA A 42 11.53 4.71 -12.67
CA ALA A 42 12.42 4.54 -13.82
C ALA A 42 12.55 3.05 -14.21
N ASP A 43 12.75 2.16 -13.25
CA ASP A 43 12.87 0.70 -13.45
C ASP A 43 11.66 0.09 -14.16
N VAL A 44 10.45 0.58 -13.88
CA VAL A 44 9.23 0.05 -14.48
C VAL A 44 8.84 0.76 -15.79
N ILE A 45 9.21 2.03 -15.94
CA ILE A 45 8.86 2.87 -17.10
C ILE A 45 9.85 2.67 -18.26
N ILE A 46 11.17 2.67 -18.00
CA ILE A 46 12.22 2.61 -19.03
C ILE A 46 12.06 1.38 -19.95
N PRO A 47 11.75 0.17 -19.45
CA PRO A 47 11.53 -1.00 -20.31
C PRO A 47 10.34 -0.86 -21.27
N LYS A 48 9.41 0.08 -21.00
CA LYS A 48 8.25 0.36 -21.85
C LYS A 48 8.54 1.38 -22.95
N ILE A 49 9.70 2.05 -22.93
CA ILE A 49 10.11 2.96 -24.00
C ILE A 49 10.56 2.11 -25.21
N PRO A 50 9.84 2.15 -26.34
CA PRO A 50 10.12 1.28 -27.49
C PRO A 50 11.40 1.66 -28.21
N SER A 51 11.67 2.96 -28.37
CA SER A 51 12.86 3.48 -29.06
C SER A 51 14.13 3.24 -28.24
N PRO A 52 15.13 2.47 -28.73
CA PRO A 52 16.36 2.19 -27.99
C PRO A 52 17.20 3.46 -27.71
N LEU A 53 17.21 4.41 -28.65
CA LEU A 53 17.93 5.67 -28.48
C LEU A 53 17.29 6.53 -27.38
N LEU A 54 15.95 6.61 -27.37
CA LEU A 54 15.22 7.34 -26.33
C LEU A 54 15.36 6.65 -24.97
N ARG A 55 15.31 5.31 -24.95
CA ARG A 55 15.53 4.51 -23.74
C ARG A 55 16.91 4.78 -23.13
N ARG A 56 17.96 4.83 -23.97
CA ARG A 56 19.30 5.13 -23.49
C ARG A 56 19.38 6.52 -22.86
N GLU A 57 18.71 7.50 -23.45
CA GLU A 57 18.69 8.86 -22.91
C GLU A 57 17.90 8.95 -21.60
N ALA A 58 16.80 8.20 -21.51
CA ALA A 58 16.01 8.05 -20.29
C ALA A 58 16.81 7.40 -19.14
N GLU A 59 17.61 6.36 -19.42
CA GLU A 59 18.52 5.74 -18.45
C GLU A 59 19.52 6.75 -17.88
N ILE A 60 20.19 7.51 -18.75
CA ILE A 60 21.16 8.52 -18.34
C ILE A 60 20.50 9.59 -17.48
N ALA A 61 19.32 10.08 -17.88
CA ALA A 61 18.60 11.09 -17.12
C ALA A 61 18.17 10.56 -15.74
N ALA A 62 17.64 9.34 -15.67
CA ALA A 62 17.24 8.70 -14.42
C ALA A 62 18.43 8.51 -13.47
N GLU A 63 19.55 7.99 -13.97
CA GLU A 63 20.76 7.77 -13.16
C GLU A 63 21.26 9.07 -12.52
N VAL A 64 21.38 10.15 -13.32
CA VAL A 64 21.88 11.43 -12.82
C VAL A 64 20.91 12.07 -11.83
N VAL A 65 19.60 11.99 -12.07
CA VAL A 65 18.59 12.53 -11.15
C VAL A 65 18.57 11.77 -9.83
N VAL A 66 18.61 10.43 -9.86
CA VAL A 66 18.66 9.62 -8.63
C VAL A 66 19.94 9.90 -7.84
N LEU A 67 21.09 10.05 -8.51
CA LEU A 67 22.34 10.47 -7.86
C LEU A 67 22.20 11.83 -7.18
N GLN A 68 21.53 12.80 -7.83
CA GLN A 68 21.28 14.11 -7.24
C GLN A 68 20.31 14.04 -6.06
N LEU A 69 19.23 13.26 -6.15
CA LEU A 69 18.27 13.10 -5.05
C LEU A 69 18.91 12.47 -3.81
N ASN A 70 19.92 11.60 -3.99
CA ASN A 70 20.71 11.05 -2.90
C ASN A 70 21.75 12.04 -2.33
N ARG A 71 22.13 13.09 -3.08
CA ARG A 71 23.14 14.09 -2.68
C ARG A 71 22.65 15.51 -2.96
N PRO A 72 21.54 15.94 -2.34
CA PRO A 72 20.84 17.17 -2.73
C PRO A 72 21.67 18.44 -2.56
N GLN A 73 22.70 18.42 -1.70
CA GLN A 73 23.59 19.55 -1.44
C GLN A 73 24.63 19.80 -2.56
N SER A 74 24.76 18.91 -3.54
CA SER A 74 25.72 19.06 -4.64
C SER A 74 25.16 19.91 -5.77
N GLU A 75 25.64 21.15 -5.89
CA GLU A 75 25.24 22.06 -7.00
C GLU A 75 25.65 21.53 -8.37
N GLU A 76 26.80 20.84 -8.46
CA GLU A 76 27.26 20.21 -9.70
C GLU A 76 26.27 19.15 -10.18
N LEU A 77 25.85 18.24 -9.29
CA LEU A 77 24.88 17.20 -9.60
C LEU A 77 23.51 17.79 -9.91
N ALA A 78 23.09 18.85 -9.22
CA ALA A 78 21.86 19.58 -9.55
C ALA A 78 21.87 20.09 -10.99
N GLY A 79 22.95 20.77 -11.39
CA GLY A 79 23.12 21.29 -12.75
C GLY A 79 23.16 20.18 -13.81
N ARG A 80 23.80 19.06 -13.50
CA ARG A 80 23.84 17.88 -14.40
C ARG A 80 22.47 17.22 -14.54
N ALA A 81 21.75 17.02 -13.44
CA ALA A 81 20.41 16.44 -13.43
C ALA A 81 19.44 17.30 -14.25
N MET A 82 19.43 18.61 -14.03
CA MET A 82 18.60 19.55 -14.80
C MET A 82 18.90 19.49 -16.31
N LYS A 83 20.19 19.48 -16.69
CA LYS A 83 20.59 19.36 -18.10
C LYS A 83 20.16 18.02 -18.71
N ALA A 84 20.28 16.92 -17.97
CA ALA A 84 19.88 15.59 -18.44
C ALA A 84 18.36 15.51 -18.67
N VAL A 85 17.57 16.01 -17.72
CA VAL A 85 16.10 16.10 -17.85
C VAL A 85 15.70 16.97 -19.05
N HIS A 86 16.29 18.15 -19.20
CA HIS A 86 16.00 19.04 -20.32
C HIS A 86 16.34 18.40 -21.68
N ARG A 87 17.47 17.68 -21.77
CA ARG A 87 17.85 16.96 -22.99
C ARG A 87 16.87 15.83 -23.31
N LEU A 88 16.40 15.10 -22.30
CA LEU A 88 15.38 14.07 -22.49
C LEU A 88 14.08 14.68 -23.00
N VAL A 89 13.55 15.73 -22.35
CA VAL A 89 12.33 16.45 -22.76
C VAL A 89 12.44 16.93 -24.21
N ALA A 90 13.50 17.65 -24.56
CA ALA A 90 13.71 18.13 -25.92
C ALA A 90 13.84 17.00 -26.96
N THR A 91 14.27 15.80 -26.55
CA THR A 91 14.33 14.64 -27.44
C THR A 91 12.95 14.02 -27.62
N VAL A 92 12.17 13.91 -26.56
CA VAL A 92 10.79 13.44 -26.60
C VAL A 92 9.92 14.37 -27.46
N GLU A 93 10.03 15.68 -27.27
CA GLU A 93 9.28 16.69 -28.04
C GLU A 93 9.60 16.59 -29.54
N ARG A 94 10.89 16.59 -29.91
CA ARG A 94 11.30 16.45 -31.32
C ARG A 94 10.83 15.15 -31.97
N LEU A 95 10.79 14.05 -31.22
CA LEU A 95 10.29 12.77 -31.74
C LEU A 95 8.77 12.80 -31.93
N THR A 96 8.06 13.46 -31.01
CA THR A 96 6.61 13.63 -31.07
C THR A 96 6.21 14.52 -32.24
N GLU A 97 6.92 15.63 -32.48
CA GLU A 97 6.70 16.51 -33.65
C GLU A 97 6.90 15.82 -35.00
N ARG A 98 7.82 14.84 -35.07
CA ARG A 98 8.15 14.10 -36.30
C ARG A 98 7.26 12.89 -36.54
N ALA A 99 6.52 12.46 -35.53
CA ALA A 99 5.63 11.31 -35.66
C ALA A 99 4.41 11.71 -36.49
N THR A 100 4.15 10.93 -37.54
CA THR A 100 3.07 11.18 -38.51
C THR A 100 1.85 10.27 -38.29
N GLY A 101 1.71 9.69 -37.08
CA GLY A 101 0.60 8.80 -36.71
C GLY A 101 0.27 8.86 -35.21
N GLU A 102 -0.83 8.20 -34.81
CA GLU A 102 -1.41 8.25 -33.45
C GLU A 102 -0.56 7.54 -32.37
N GLU A 103 0.41 6.69 -32.75
CA GLU A 103 1.28 5.97 -31.80
C GLU A 103 2.74 6.43 -31.95
N THR A 104 3.11 7.49 -31.23
CA THR A 104 4.50 7.95 -31.16
C THR A 104 5.36 7.04 -30.29
N GLY A 105 4.74 6.26 -29.40
CA GLY A 105 5.42 5.46 -28.38
C GLY A 105 6.24 6.31 -27.41
N THR A 106 5.91 7.60 -27.29
CA THR A 106 6.61 8.56 -26.42
C THR A 106 5.95 8.72 -25.05
N GLU A 107 4.77 8.13 -24.80
CA GLU A 107 4.03 8.33 -23.55
C GLU A 107 4.84 7.88 -22.32
N ALA A 108 5.49 6.72 -22.40
CA ALA A 108 6.35 6.25 -21.31
C ALA A 108 7.51 7.21 -21.02
N ALA A 109 8.08 7.85 -22.04
CA ALA A 109 9.16 8.81 -21.85
C ALA A 109 8.66 10.13 -21.27
N TYR A 110 7.46 10.59 -21.66
CA TYR A 110 6.80 11.75 -21.05
C TYR A 110 6.50 11.51 -19.56
N ALA A 111 5.91 10.37 -19.23
CA ALA A 111 5.67 9.98 -17.84
C ALA A 111 6.97 9.95 -17.02
N LEU A 112 8.08 9.47 -17.60
CA LEU A 112 9.38 9.52 -16.93
C LEU A 112 9.82 10.97 -16.68
N CYS A 113 9.66 11.89 -17.63
CA CYS A 113 9.97 13.30 -17.42
C CYS A 113 9.20 13.90 -16.23
N HIS A 114 7.93 13.51 -16.01
CA HIS A 114 7.18 13.89 -14.81
C HIS A 114 7.84 13.37 -13.54
N ALA A 115 8.23 12.08 -13.50
CA ALA A 115 8.89 11.47 -12.34
C ALA A 115 10.23 12.14 -12.01
N LEU A 116 11.06 12.40 -13.04
CA LEU A 116 12.36 13.06 -12.89
C LEU A 116 12.25 14.52 -12.43
N SER A 117 11.07 15.14 -12.61
CA SER A 117 10.75 16.48 -12.12
C SER A 117 10.11 16.49 -10.74
N GLY A 118 10.05 15.34 -10.05
CA GLY A 118 9.40 15.19 -8.74
C GLY A 118 7.87 15.12 -8.80
N ARG A 119 7.26 15.08 -10.00
CA ARG A 119 5.82 14.97 -10.20
C ARG A 119 5.40 13.50 -10.30
N TRP A 120 5.71 12.71 -9.25
CA TRP A 120 5.51 11.26 -9.26
C TRP A 120 4.05 10.85 -9.45
N GLY A 121 3.09 11.64 -8.95
CA GLY A 121 1.67 11.35 -9.11
C GLY A 121 1.20 11.45 -10.56
N GLU A 122 1.67 12.47 -11.28
CA GLU A 122 1.41 12.65 -12.72
C GLU A 122 2.04 11.49 -13.52
N ALA A 123 3.31 11.18 -13.25
CA ALA A 123 4.03 10.09 -13.89
C ALA A 123 3.31 8.75 -13.74
N ALA A 124 2.86 8.44 -12.53
CA ALA A 124 2.18 7.18 -12.23
C ALA A 124 0.83 7.08 -12.93
N ALA A 125 0.02 8.14 -12.91
CA ALA A 125 -1.28 8.16 -13.57
C ALA A 125 -1.16 7.99 -15.09
N GLU A 126 -0.16 8.63 -15.70
CA GLU A 126 0.08 8.55 -17.14
C GLU A 126 0.56 7.16 -17.57
N VAL A 127 1.46 6.54 -16.80
CA VAL A 127 2.08 5.26 -17.18
C VAL A 127 1.33 4.02 -16.69
N GLU A 128 0.32 4.20 -15.83
CA GLU A 128 -0.46 3.10 -15.25
C GLU A 128 -1.04 2.14 -16.30
N PRO A 129 -1.60 2.59 -17.44
CA PRO A 129 -2.09 1.68 -18.48
C PRO A 129 -1.00 0.79 -19.10
N LEU A 130 0.26 1.25 -19.12
CA LEU A 130 1.38 0.56 -19.77
C LEU A 130 2.13 -0.40 -18.83
N VAL A 131 2.27 0.01 -17.57
CA VAL A 131 3.05 -0.72 -16.54
C VAL A 131 2.15 -1.61 -15.68
N GLY A 132 0.90 -1.20 -15.48
CA GLY A 132 -0.06 -1.86 -14.62
C GLY A 132 0.04 -1.39 -13.16
N THR A 133 -1.12 -1.26 -12.52
CA THR A 133 -1.30 -0.74 -11.16
C THR A 133 -0.43 -1.44 -10.11
N LYS A 134 -0.28 -2.78 -10.16
CA LYS A 134 0.42 -3.54 -9.12
C LYS A 134 1.90 -3.11 -8.98
N ALA A 135 2.59 -2.93 -10.11
CA ALA A 135 4.00 -2.55 -10.10
C ALA A 135 4.19 -1.13 -9.54
N LEU A 136 3.31 -0.20 -9.94
CA LEU A 136 3.30 1.17 -9.42
C LEU A 136 3.01 1.19 -7.91
N LEU A 137 1.98 0.49 -7.44
CA LEU A 137 1.68 0.40 -6.00
C LEU A 137 2.88 -0.13 -5.20
N MET A 138 3.57 -1.15 -5.72
CA MET A 138 4.78 -1.65 -5.06
C MET A 138 5.90 -0.60 -5.01
N ALA A 139 6.09 0.19 -6.07
CA ALA A 139 7.07 1.28 -6.08
C ALA A 139 6.75 2.34 -5.01
N PHE A 140 5.52 2.86 -4.99
CA PHE A 140 5.08 3.86 -4.01
C PHE A 140 5.15 3.36 -2.57
N VAL A 141 4.66 2.14 -2.31
CA VAL A 141 4.63 1.58 -0.96
C VAL A 141 6.05 1.32 -0.43
N LYS A 142 6.97 0.83 -1.26
CA LYS A 142 8.39 0.67 -0.86
C LYS A 142 9.09 1.99 -0.59
N ALA A 143 8.74 3.05 -1.32
CA ALA A 143 9.33 4.38 -1.13
C ALA A 143 8.94 5.03 0.21
N LEU A 144 7.93 4.53 0.92
CA LEU A 144 7.55 5.04 2.24
C LEU A 144 8.62 4.78 3.32
N ARG A 145 9.54 3.83 3.10
CA ARG A 145 10.65 3.45 4.02
C ARG A 145 10.23 3.27 5.48
N LEU A 146 9.02 2.76 5.69
CA LEU A 146 8.46 2.54 7.03
C LEU A 146 9.05 1.27 7.66
N GLU A 147 9.44 1.37 8.92
CA GLU A 147 9.93 0.23 9.71
C GLU A 147 8.76 -0.61 10.22
N ARG A 148 8.95 -1.93 10.29
CA ARG A 148 7.92 -2.89 10.75
C ARG A 148 6.58 -2.66 10.05
N PHE A 149 6.63 -2.58 8.72
CA PHE A 149 5.51 -2.22 7.86
C PHE A 149 5.19 -3.36 6.89
N ASP A 150 3.93 -3.75 6.80
CA ASP A 150 3.50 -4.80 5.87
C ASP A 150 3.18 -4.22 4.48
N ASN A 151 4.19 -4.23 3.60
CA ASN A 151 4.06 -3.82 2.20
C ASN A 151 3.01 -4.65 1.44
N THR A 152 2.92 -5.95 1.73
CA THR A 152 2.05 -6.88 0.99
C THR A 152 0.59 -6.64 1.31
N LEU A 153 0.28 -6.48 2.60
CA LEU A 153 -1.06 -6.09 3.05
C LEU A 153 -1.43 -4.73 2.46
N THR A 154 -0.57 -3.72 2.58
CA THR A 154 -0.85 -2.37 2.08
C THR A 154 -1.19 -2.39 0.60
N VAL A 155 -0.38 -3.04 -0.24
CA VAL A 155 -0.67 -3.17 -1.68
C VAL A 155 -1.99 -3.91 -1.93
N ARG A 156 -2.31 -4.94 -1.14
CA ARG A 156 -3.58 -5.66 -1.25
C ARG A 156 -4.78 -4.76 -0.93
N LEU A 157 -4.67 -3.92 0.10
CA LEU A 157 -5.74 -2.98 0.49
C LEU A 157 -5.95 -1.88 -0.56
N LEU A 158 -4.86 -1.33 -1.10
CA LEU A 158 -4.92 -0.34 -2.18
C LEU A 158 -5.61 -0.92 -3.43
N ARG A 159 -5.26 -2.16 -3.80
CA ARG A 159 -5.94 -2.87 -4.90
C ARG A 159 -7.41 -3.17 -4.63
N ALA A 160 -7.81 -3.25 -3.36
CA ALA A 160 -9.20 -3.39 -2.95
C ALA A 160 -9.97 -2.05 -2.90
N GLY A 161 -9.33 -0.95 -3.32
CA GLY A 161 -9.95 0.38 -3.40
C GLY A 161 -9.85 1.21 -2.12
N GLN A 162 -9.07 0.78 -1.13
CA GLN A 162 -8.81 1.60 0.07
C GLN A 162 -7.93 2.81 -0.29
N SER A 163 -8.10 3.90 0.45
CA SER A 163 -7.25 5.08 0.28
C SER A 163 -5.81 4.83 0.75
N PRO A 164 -4.80 5.53 0.20
CA PRO A 164 -3.42 5.50 0.67
C PRO A 164 -3.27 5.64 2.18
N GLN A 165 -3.98 6.61 2.78
CA GLN A 165 -3.94 6.83 4.22
C GLN A 165 -4.39 5.60 5.03
N ILE A 166 -5.55 5.02 4.69
CA ILE A 166 -6.11 3.87 5.41
C ILE A 166 -5.22 2.63 5.22
N ALA A 167 -4.77 2.39 4.00
CA ALA A 167 -3.95 1.23 3.68
C ALA A 167 -2.59 1.28 4.40
N VAL A 168 -1.92 2.43 4.41
CA VAL A 168 -0.63 2.59 5.09
C VAL A 168 -0.80 2.48 6.61
N GLN A 169 -1.85 3.08 7.18
CA GLN A 169 -2.12 2.95 8.61
C GLN A 169 -2.34 1.49 9.01
N ALA A 170 -3.14 0.74 8.25
CA ALA A 170 -3.34 -0.69 8.49
C ALA A 170 -2.02 -1.47 8.35
N GLY A 171 -1.20 -1.17 7.33
CA GLY A 171 0.11 -1.80 7.14
C GLY A 171 1.10 -1.54 8.27
N LEU A 172 1.07 -0.35 8.87
CA LEU A 172 1.91 0.02 10.03
C LEU A 172 1.50 -0.72 11.29
N VAL A 173 0.20 -0.79 11.54
CA VAL A 173 -0.35 -1.51 12.68
C VAL A 173 0.00 -3.00 12.54
N VAL A 174 -0.38 -3.63 11.43
CA VAL A 174 -0.21 -5.08 11.26
C VAL A 174 1.27 -5.47 11.15
N GLY A 175 2.09 -4.66 10.48
CA GLY A 175 3.51 -4.94 10.30
C GLY A 175 4.29 -5.01 11.62
N ARG A 176 3.86 -4.30 12.66
CA ARG A 176 4.42 -4.44 14.03
C ARG A 176 4.25 -5.84 14.60
N TYR A 177 3.18 -6.52 14.19
CA TYR A 177 2.75 -7.82 14.68
C TYR A 177 2.96 -8.93 13.65
N ALA A 178 3.86 -8.74 12.69
CA ALA A 178 4.13 -9.72 11.63
C ALA A 178 4.62 -11.08 12.15
N TRP A 179 5.08 -11.16 13.41
CA TRP A 179 5.48 -12.40 14.06
C TRP A 179 4.30 -13.22 14.61
N TRP A 180 3.10 -12.62 14.70
CA TRP A 180 1.92 -13.34 15.20
C TRP A 180 1.51 -14.47 14.25
N PRO A 181 0.82 -15.51 14.76
CA PRO A 181 0.15 -16.50 13.94
C PRO A 181 -0.79 -15.88 12.88
N ASP A 182 -0.83 -16.47 11.69
CA ASP A 182 -1.64 -16.01 10.54
C ASP A 182 -3.11 -15.68 10.89
N TRP A 183 -3.69 -16.43 11.82
CA TRP A 183 -5.08 -16.20 12.21
C TRP A 183 -5.28 -14.92 13.04
N LEU A 184 -4.31 -14.56 13.88
CA LEU A 184 -4.32 -13.30 14.62
C LEU A 184 -4.07 -12.14 13.66
N ILE A 185 -3.14 -12.30 12.70
CA ILE A 185 -2.90 -11.34 11.62
C ILE A 185 -4.19 -11.02 10.85
N LYS A 186 -5.01 -12.03 10.55
CA LYS A 186 -6.33 -11.83 9.92
C LYS A 186 -7.28 -11.01 10.80
N VAL A 187 -7.42 -11.36 12.08
CA VAL A 187 -8.31 -10.64 13.02
C VAL A 187 -7.88 -9.19 13.19
N VAL A 188 -6.59 -8.91 13.41
CA VAL A 188 -6.09 -7.54 13.57
C VAL A 188 -6.26 -6.72 12.28
N THR A 189 -6.08 -7.35 11.11
CA THR A 189 -6.31 -6.69 9.81
C THR A 189 -7.79 -6.29 9.67
N GLU A 190 -8.71 -7.21 9.93
CA GLU A 190 -10.16 -6.94 9.84
C GLU A 190 -10.60 -5.81 10.78
N ARG A 191 -10.11 -5.84 12.03
CA ARG A 191 -10.42 -4.80 13.03
C ARG A 191 -9.77 -3.45 12.70
N ALA A 192 -8.54 -3.44 12.20
CA ALA A 192 -7.87 -2.22 11.74
C ALA A 192 -8.66 -1.56 10.61
N LEU A 193 -9.13 -2.33 9.63
CA LEU A 193 -9.96 -1.83 8.54
C LEU A 193 -11.32 -1.31 9.00
N ALA A 194 -11.90 -1.94 10.02
CA ALA A 194 -13.15 -1.48 10.63
C ALA A 194 -12.98 -0.22 11.50
N GLY A 195 -11.74 0.25 11.73
CA GLY A 195 -11.45 1.33 12.67
C GLY A 195 -11.75 0.97 14.14
N ARG A 196 -11.79 -0.32 14.47
CA ARG A 196 -12.13 -0.86 15.81
C ARG A 196 -10.93 -1.51 16.48
N LEU A 197 -9.73 -1.05 16.14
CA LEU A 197 -8.52 -1.55 16.77
C LEU A 197 -8.06 -0.54 17.84
N ASP A 198 -8.40 -0.86 19.08
CA ASP A 198 -7.94 -0.16 20.27
C ASP A 198 -6.79 -0.93 20.96
N GLU A 199 -6.17 -0.28 21.93
CA GLU A 199 -5.06 -0.82 22.71
C GLU A 199 -5.46 -2.06 23.53
N GLU A 200 -6.70 -2.10 24.01
CA GLU A 200 -7.26 -3.24 24.73
C GLU A 200 -7.34 -4.49 23.84
N THR A 201 -7.86 -4.33 22.62
CA THR A 201 -7.89 -5.40 21.62
C THR A 201 -6.48 -5.89 21.29
N ILE A 202 -5.52 -4.97 21.09
CA ILE A 202 -4.13 -5.34 20.80
C ILE A 202 -3.55 -6.17 21.95
N THR A 203 -3.78 -5.75 23.20
CA THR A 203 -3.27 -6.45 24.40
C THR A 203 -3.84 -7.86 24.48
N ALA A 204 -5.13 -8.03 24.21
CA ALA A 204 -5.78 -9.33 24.15
C ALA A 204 -5.19 -10.25 23.06
N LEU A 205 -4.93 -9.70 21.87
CA LEU A 205 -4.34 -10.44 20.76
C LEU A 205 -2.88 -10.84 21.07
N ASP A 206 -2.10 -9.96 21.69
CA ASP A 206 -0.73 -10.27 22.14
C ASP A 206 -0.73 -11.43 23.15
N GLN A 207 -1.64 -11.41 24.13
CA GLN A 207 -1.78 -12.51 25.09
C GLN A 207 -2.12 -13.83 24.38
N CYS A 208 -2.98 -13.80 23.36
CA CYS A 208 -3.28 -14.97 22.54
C CYS A 208 -2.06 -15.46 21.73
N ALA A 209 -1.23 -14.54 21.23
CA ALA A 209 -0.03 -14.87 20.46
C ALA A 209 1.03 -15.57 21.33
N TYR A 210 1.24 -15.10 22.56
CA TYR A 210 2.19 -15.70 23.50
C TYR A 210 1.70 -17.00 24.14
N ALA A 211 0.39 -17.27 24.11
CA ALA A 211 -0.21 -18.42 24.79
C ALA A 211 0.04 -19.78 24.11
N GLU A 212 0.72 -19.83 22.96
CA GLU A 212 1.02 -21.05 22.18
C GLU A 212 -0.20 -21.98 22.04
N LEU A 213 -1.34 -21.40 21.63
CA LEU A 213 -2.61 -22.12 21.55
C LEU A 213 -2.56 -23.25 20.51
N SER A 214 -3.07 -24.42 20.89
CA SER A 214 -3.34 -25.51 19.93
C SER A 214 -4.40 -25.09 18.89
N PRO A 215 -4.53 -25.81 17.76
CA PRO A 215 -5.52 -25.48 16.73
C PRO A 215 -6.98 -25.40 17.24
N ALA A 216 -7.37 -26.27 18.18
CA ALA A 216 -8.70 -26.26 18.78
C ALA A 216 -8.91 -25.02 19.67
N GLN A 217 -7.90 -24.67 20.48
CA GLN A 217 -7.93 -23.49 21.34
C GLN A 217 -7.91 -22.20 20.51
N ALA A 218 -7.12 -22.13 19.44
CA ALA A 218 -7.11 -21.00 18.51
C ALA A 218 -8.45 -20.82 17.80
N LYS A 219 -9.13 -21.92 17.41
CA LYS A 219 -10.48 -21.87 16.85
C LYS A 219 -11.48 -21.27 17.85
N MET A 220 -11.37 -21.61 19.13
CA MET A 220 -12.23 -21.05 20.15
C MET A 220 -11.91 -19.58 20.44
N ALA A 221 -10.62 -19.24 20.58
CA ALA A 221 -10.16 -17.86 20.77
C ALA A 221 -10.73 -16.96 19.66
N ARG A 222 -10.75 -17.44 18.41
CA ARG A 222 -11.37 -16.70 17.30
C ARG A 222 -12.88 -16.49 17.48
N ARG A 223 -13.62 -17.50 17.95
CA ARG A 223 -15.07 -17.36 18.21
C ARG A 223 -15.34 -16.38 19.35
N LEU A 224 -14.52 -16.41 20.39
CA LEU A 224 -14.57 -15.47 21.51
C LEU A 224 -14.26 -14.03 21.07
N LEU A 225 -13.20 -13.81 20.29
CA LEU A 225 -12.85 -12.49 19.73
C LEU A 225 -13.93 -11.93 18.79
N ASN A 226 -14.73 -12.80 18.17
CA ASN A 226 -15.86 -12.42 17.33
C ASN A 226 -17.14 -12.16 18.13
N GLY A 227 -17.13 -12.37 19.46
CA GLY A 227 -18.28 -12.13 20.32
C GLY A 227 -19.43 -13.13 20.14
N ASP A 228 -19.12 -14.39 19.80
CA ASP A 228 -20.14 -15.45 19.75
C ASP A 228 -20.73 -15.67 21.15
N ALA A 229 -21.95 -15.16 21.39
CA ALA A 229 -22.60 -15.14 22.70
C ALA A 229 -22.67 -16.53 23.35
N THR A 230 -22.97 -17.56 22.56
CA THR A 230 -23.05 -18.94 23.07
C THR A 230 -21.71 -19.45 23.61
N VAL A 231 -20.62 -19.03 22.97
CA VAL A 231 -19.26 -19.40 23.36
C VAL A 231 -18.78 -18.57 24.53
N VAL A 232 -19.09 -17.28 24.52
CA VAL A 232 -18.76 -16.35 25.60
C VAL A 232 -19.40 -16.82 26.91
N ASP A 233 -20.70 -17.12 26.91
CA ASP A 233 -21.41 -17.58 28.09
C ASP A 233 -20.87 -18.93 28.60
N GLY A 234 -20.64 -19.89 27.69
CA GLY A 234 -20.09 -21.19 28.04
C GLY A 234 -18.67 -21.12 28.60
N ALA A 235 -17.83 -20.24 28.04
CA ALA A 235 -16.47 -20.02 28.52
C ALA A 235 -16.44 -19.27 29.86
N ALA A 236 -17.31 -18.28 30.05
CA ALA A 236 -17.44 -17.54 31.31
C ALA A 236 -17.90 -18.45 32.46
N LEU A 237 -18.90 -19.31 32.22
CA LEU A 237 -19.35 -20.29 33.22
C LEU A 237 -18.24 -21.26 33.62
N ARG A 238 -17.41 -21.66 32.66
CA ARG A 238 -16.27 -22.54 32.93
C ARG A 238 -15.19 -21.84 33.75
N LEU A 239 -14.89 -20.58 33.45
CA LEU A 239 -13.96 -19.76 34.24
C LEU A 239 -14.43 -19.63 35.69
N GLU A 240 -15.72 -19.39 35.92
CA GLU A 240 -16.30 -19.35 37.28
C GLU A 240 -16.12 -20.68 38.01
N THR A 241 -16.37 -21.80 37.33
CA THR A 241 -16.22 -23.15 37.90
C THR A 241 -14.77 -23.44 38.32
N LEU A 242 -13.80 -22.84 37.62
CA LEU A 242 -12.37 -22.98 37.87
C LEU A 242 -11.82 -21.96 38.87
N GLY A 243 -12.67 -21.08 39.43
CA GLY A 243 -12.25 -20.09 40.42
C GLY A 243 -11.76 -18.77 39.83
N GLU A 244 -12.08 -18.46 38.56
CA GLU A 244 -11.69 -17.24 37.85
C GLU A 244 -12.90 -16.30 37.59
N PRO A 245 -13.66 -15.86 38.62
CA PRO A 245 -14.89 -15.09 38.41
C PRO A 245 -14.63 -13.70 37.81
N VAL A 246 -13.46 -13.12 38.03
CA VAL A 246 -13.08 -11.81 37.47
C VAL A 246 -12.89 -11.91 35.96
N ALA A 247 -12.21 -12.95 35.47
CA ALA A 247 -12.04 -13.18 34.04
C ALA A 247 -13.37 -13.53 33.36
N ALA A 248 -14.26 -14.24 34.05
CA ALA A 248 -15.60 -14.54 33.55
C ALA A 248 -16.47 -13.28 33.38
N ALA A 249 -16.46 -12.38 34.37
CA ALA A 249 -17.17 -11.10 34.29
C ALA A 249 -16.65 -10.26 33.12
N LYS A 250 -15.32 -10.11 33.02
CA LYS A 250 -14.64 -9.43 31.90
C LYS A 250 -15.07 -9.97 30.54
N LEU A 251 -15.08 -11.30 30.37
CA LEU A 251 -15.46 -11.92 29.11
C LEU A 251 -16.92 -11.62 28.71
N ARG A 252 -17.85 -11.55 29.67
CA ARG A 252 -19.25 -11.19 29.42
C ARG A 252 -19.44 -9.70 29.11
N GLU A 253 -18.63 -8.86 29.73
CA GLU A 253 -18.59 -7.41 29.46
C GLU A 253 -17.94 -7.09 28.11
N GLY A 254 -17.33 -8.09 27.46
CA GLY A 254 -16.67 -7.94 26.16
C GLY A 254 -15.21 -7.53 26.23
N ASP A 255 -14.62 -7.52 27.44
CA ASP A 255 -13.18 -7.32 27.63
C ASP A 255 -12.43 -8.53 27.05
N LEU A 256 -11.63 -8.23 26.03
CA LEU A 256 -10.98 -9.24 25.21
C LEU A 256 -9.75 -9.83 25.91
N THR A 257 -9.25 -9.22 26.99
CA THR A 257 -8.06 -9.71 27.72
C THR A 257 -8.29 -11.07 28.37
N ALA A 258 -9.53 -11.45 28.66
CA ALA A 258 -9.85 -12.77 29.21
C ALA A 258 -9.82 -13.90 28.15
N VAL A 259 -9.74 -13.58 26.85
CA VAL A 259 -9.90 -14.55 25.76
C VAL A 259 -8.78 -15.60 25.74
N ALA A 260 -7.53 -15.20 25.95
CA ALA A 260 -6.40 -16.12 25.91
C ALA A 260 -6.52 -17.18 27.03
N LEU A 261 -6.88 -16.74 28.24
CA LEU A 261 -7.11 -17.61 29.38
C LEU A 261 -8.30 -18.55 29.12
N ALA A 262 -9.43 -18.01 28.68
CA ALA A 262 -10.63 -18.79 28.35
C ALA A 262 -10.35 -19.87 27.28
N ALA A 263 -9.59 -19.53 26.25
CA ALA A 263 -9.26 -20.44 25.16
C ALA A 263 -8.33 -21.58 25.60
N ARG A 264 -7.39 -21.35 26.51
CA ARG A 264 -6.46 -22.40 27.01
C ARG A 264 -7.16 -23.48 27.83
N LEU A 265 -8.27 -23.15 28.48
CA LEU A 265 -8.99 -24.03 29.40
C LEU A 265 -9.94 -25.00 28.71
N ILE A 266 -9.86 -25.10 27.37
CA ILE A 266 -10.57 -26.11 26.60
C ILE A 266 -9.80 -27.42 26.70
N PRO A 267 -10.45 -28.51 27.13
CA PRO A 267 -9.84 -29.84 27.06
C PRO A 267 -9.59 -30.19 25.58
N LEU A 268 -8.35 -30.61 25.29
CA LEU A 268 -7.93 -31.10 23.98
C LEU A 268 -8.56 -32.46 23.65
#